data_AF-A0A7C1B2W6-F1
#
_entry.id   AF-A0A7C1B2W6-F1
#
_cell.length_a   1.000
_cell.length_b   1.000
_cell.length_c   1.000
_cell.angle_alpha   90.00
_cell.angle_beta   90.00
_cell.angle_gamma   90.00
#
_symmetry.space_group_name_H-M   'P 1'
#
loop_
_entity.id
_entity.type
_entity.pdbx_description
1 polymer ?
#
loop_
_entity_poly.entity_id
_entity_poly.type
_entity_poly.pdbx_seq_one_letter_code
_entity_poly.pdbx_strand_id
1 'polypeptide(L)'
;MVRTLFHDVQGQLHTIEGLAAAGIMIATLLLVMEGAVVVTPQTGLVLDANLKQIGDDALTVLDTNDPFDGIILKHYVAVWNNTTTNEIIYDTILFGNSSGNALNRSLSYLLPDDVLFNLDFIYVNDSTTDEVTVRRVIDNGEPGADAVVSRRLVTLFANESGYPLSAYWNSTVFLNDPQVVEVRLTLWQV
;
A
#
# COMPACT_ATOMS: atom_id res chain seq x y z
N MET A 1 -18.12 -84.14 -12.25
CA MET A 1 -17.47 -83.57 -11.06
C MET A 1 -16.42 -82.53 -11.51
N VAL A 2 -16.85 -81.46 -12.17
CA VAL A 2 -15.95 -80.43 -12.75
C VAL A 2 -16.57 -79.02 -12.60
N ARG A 3 -17.91 -78.92 -12.61
CA ARG A 3 -18.64 -77.65 -12.49
C ARG A 3 -18.52 -76.95 -11.11
N THR A 4 -18.16 -77.68 -10.05
CA THR A 4 -17.99 -77.13 -8.69
C THR A 4 -16.62 -76.50 -8.45
N LEU A 5 -15.57 -76.91 -9.17
CA LEU A 5 -14.22 -76.35 -9.04
C LEU A 5 -14.09 -74.96 -9.69
N PHE A 6 -14.79 -74.71 -10.80
CA PHE A 6 -14.77 -73.40 -11.48
C PHE A 6 -15.49 -72.30 -10.69
N HIS A 7 -16.49 -72.66 -9.87
CA HIS A 7 -17.26 -71.69 -9.09
C HIS A 7 -16.44 -71.11 -7.92
N ASP A 8 -15.58 -71.93 -7.32
CA ASP A 8 -14.69 -71.54 -6.21
C ASP A 8 -13.55 -70.62 -6.70
N VAL A 9 -13.01 -70.91 -7.89
CA VAL A 9 -12.00 -70.06 -8.55
C VAL A 9 -12.59 -68.69 -8.95
N GLN A 10 -13.84 -68.62 -9.41
CA GLN A 10 -14.52 -67.35 -9.70
C GLN A 10 -14.77 -66.51 -8.44
N GLY A 11 -15.18 -67.13 -7.33
CA GLY A 11 -15.37 -66.43 -6.06
C GLY A 11 -14.05 -65.87 -5.49
N GLN A 12 -12.96 -66.63 -5.60
CA GLN A 12 -11.63 -66.18 -5.19
C GLN A 12 -11.10 -65.05 -6.10
N LEU A 13 -11.36 -65.15 -7.41
CA LEU A 13 -10.98 -64.11 -8.37
C LEU A 13 -11.66 -62.77 -8.04
N HIS A 14 -12.96 -62.78 -7.73
CA HIS A 14 -13.68 -61.56 -7.33
C HIS A 14 -13.18 -60.97 -6.00
N THR A 15 -12.69 -61.80 -5.08
CA THR A 15 -12.11 -61.33 -3.82
C THR A 15 -10.76 -60.65 -4.04
N ILE A 16 -9.93 -61.19 -4.93
CA ILE A 16 -8.64 -60.58 -5.33
C ILE A 16 -8.87 -59.28 -6.12
N GLU A 17 -9.88 -59.26 -6.99
CA GLU A 17 -10.26 -58.08 -7.76
C GLU A 17 -10.78 -56.94 -6.86
N GLY A 18 -11.62 -57.27 -5.87
CA GLY A 18 -12.08 -56.30 -4.87
C GLY A 18 -10.95 -55.71 -4.03
N LEU A 19 -9.96 -56.54 -3.64
CA LEU A 19 -8.77 -56.07 -2.93
C LEU A 19 -7.91 -55.15 -3.79
N ALA A 20 -7.70 -55.51 -5.06
CA ALA A 20 -6.95 -54.70 -6.02
C ALA A 20 -7.64 -53.36 -6.30
N ALA A 21 -8.97 -53.38 -6.49
CA ALA A 21 -9.77 -52.18 -6.69
C ALA A 21 -9.73 -51.25 -5.48
N ALA A 22 -9.84 -51.79 -4.26
CA ALA A 22 -9.69 -51.01 -3.02
C ALA A 22 -8.29 -50.38 -2.92
N GLY A 23 -7.24 -51.12 -3.30
CA GLY A 23 -5.87 -50.60 -3.34
C GLY A 23 -5.71 -49.43 -4.31
N ILE A 24 -6.26 -49.55 -5.52
CA ILE A 24 -6.23 -48.47 -6.52
C ILE A 24 -7.01 -47.25 -6.02
N MET A 25 -8.19 -47.45 -5.43
CA MET A 25 -9.00 -46.37 -4.85
C MET A 25 -8.23 -45.61 -3.76
N ILE A 26 -7.57 -46.31 -2.83
CA ILE A 26 -6.75 -45.69 -1.78
C ILE A 26 -5.57 -44.93 -2.40
N ALA A 27 -4.88 -45.51 -3.38
CA ALA A 27 -3.78 -44.83 -4.07
C ALA A 27 -4.22 -43.57 -4.80
N THR A 28 -5.40 -43.59 -5.46
CA THR A 28 -5.97 -42.39 -6.09
C THR A 28 -6.36 -41.33 -5.08
N LEU A 29 -6.88 -41.73 -3.91
CA LEU A 29 -7.23 -40.80 -2.85
C LEU A 29 -5.98 -40.10 -2.30
N LEU A 30 -4.90 -40.86 -2.08
CA LEU A 30 -3.61 -40.32 -1.63
C LEU A 30 -3.02 -39.35 -2.67
N LEU A 31 -3.06 -39.70 -3.96
CA LEU A 31 -2.56 -38.85 -5.03
C LEU A 31 -3.35 -37.53 -5.13
N VAL A 32 -4.68 -37.58 -4.99
CA VAL A 32 -5.55 -36.39 -4.98
C VAL A 32 -5.28 -35.53 -3.74
N MET A 33 -5.05 -36.15 -2.58
CA MET A 33 -4.72 -35.43 -1.35
C MET A 33 -3.36 -34.75 -1.42
N GLU A 34 -2.35 -35.40 -2.00
CA GLU A 34 -1.02 -34.81 -2.21
C GLU A 34 -1.04 -33.66 -3.23
N GLY A 35 -1.90 -33.74 -4.24
CA GLY A 35 -2.07 -32.68 -5.25
C GLY A 35 -2.82 -31.43 -4.76
N ALA A 36 -3.50 -31.49 -3.61
CA ALA A 36 -4.37 -30.42 -3.11
C ALA A 36 -3.66 -29.42 -2.17
N VAL A 37 -2.33 -29.40 -2.13
CA VAL A 37 -1.60 -28.39 -1.36
C VAL A 37 -1.66 -27.06 -2.10
N VAL A 38 -2.64 -26.23 -1.73
CA VAL A 38 -2.68 -24.82 -2.14
C VAL A 38 -1.55 -24.10 -1.40
N VAL A 39 -0.41 -23.94 -2.07
CA VAL A 39 0.68 -23.10 -1.57
C VAL A 39 0.30 -21.65 -1.83
N THR A 40 -0.27 -20.98 -0.84
CA THR A 40 -0.35 -19.52 -0.87
C THR A 40 1.08 -18.99 -0.84
N PRO A 41 1.51 -18.12 -1.78
CA PRO A 41 2.84 -17.54 -1.75
C PRO A 41 2.96 -16.64 -0.52
N GLN A 42 3.47 -17.20 0.57
CA GLN A 42 3.53 -16.54 1.88
C GLN A 42 4.58 -15.41 1.90
N THR A 43 5.61 -15.50 1.06
CA THR A 43 6.72 -14.54 1.04
C THR A 43 6.34 -13.18 0.49
N GLY A 44 5.57 -13.11 -0.60
CA GLY A 44 5.11 -11.84 -1.18
C GLY A 44 4.19 -11.07 -0.22
N LEU A 45 3.24 -11.76 0.39
CA LEU A 45 2.31 -11.14 1.35
C LEU A 45 3.01 -10.56 2.59
N VAL A 46 4.10 -11.19 3.05
CA VAL A 46 4.89 -10.68 4.18
C VAL A 46 5.68 -9.44 3.78
N LEU A 47 6.20 -9.40 2.56
CA LEU A 47 6.92 -8.26 2.03
C LEU A 47 6.01 -7.04 1.86
N ASP A 48 4.83 -7.25 1.26
CA ASP A 48 3.81 -6.20 1.08
C ASP A 48 3.35 -5.64 2.44
N ALA A 49 3.14 -6.52 3.43
CA ALA A 49 2.77 -6.13 4.77
C ALA A 49 3.88 -5.33 5.47
N ASN A 50 5.15 -5.70 5.27
CA ASN A 50 6.29 -4.96 5.80
C ASN A 50 6.39 -3.57 5.16
N LEU A 51 6.27 -3.48 3.83
CA LEU A 51 6.32 -2.22 3.10
C LEU A 51 5.15 -1.30 3.49
N LYS A 52 3.96 -1.86 3.69
CA LYS A 52 2.79 -1.15 4.23
C LYS A 52 3.10 -0.54 5.60
N GLN A 53 3.67 -1.35 6.49
CA GLN A 53 4.00 -0.95 7.84
C GLN A 53 5.04 0.19 7.83
N ILE A 54 6.10 0.08 7.04
CA ILE A 54 7.10 1.14 6.85
C ILE A 54 6.43 2.44 6.40
N GLY A 55 5.53 2.37 5.41
CA GLY A 55 4.81 3.54 4.92
C GLY A 55 3.90 4.18 5.96
N ASP A 56 3.18 3.38 6.75
CA ASP A 56 2.31 3.89 7.82
C ASP A 56 3.12 4.50 8.96
N ASP A 57 4.25 3.90 9.31
CA ASP A 57 5.17 4.39 10.32
C ASP A 57 5.79 5.73 9.87
N ALA A 58 6.26 5.82 8.62
CA ALA A 58 6.81 7.05 8.06
C ALA A 58 5.80 8.21 8.09
N LEU A 59 4.56 7.98 7.63
CA LEU A 59 3.52 9.01 7.69
C LEU A 59 3.13 9.38 9.12
N THR A 60 3.16 8.42 10.06
CA THR A 60 2.85 8.66 11.47
C THR A 60 3.94 9.47 12.17
N VAL A 61 5.21 9.21 11.85
CA VAL A 61 6.35 9.99 12.34
C VAL A 61 6.23 11.42 11.84
N LEU A 62 6.00 11.62 10.53
CA LEU A 62 5.80 12.95 9.97
C LEU A 62 4.63 13.69 10.60
N ASP A 63 3.50 13.02 10.84
CA ASP A 63 2.31 13.65 11.44
C ASP A 63 2.54 14.09 12.90
N THR A 64 3.44 13.41 13.62
CA THR A 64 3.74 13.72 15.02
C THR A 64 4.82 14.80 15.13
N ASN A 65 5.97 14.58 14.49
CA ASN A 65 7.12 15.49 14.44
C ASN A 65 8.14 14.89 13.47
N ASP A 66 8.44 15.57 12.38
CA ASP A 66 9.51 15.17 11.47
C ASP A 66 10.88 15.33 12.16
N PRO A 67 11.65 14.23 12.34
CA PRO A 67 12.93 14.29 13.03
C PRO A 67 14.01 15.04 12.27
N PHE A 68 13.84 15.30 10.97
CA PHE A 68 14.87 15.90 10.12
C PHE A 68 14.76 17.43 10.07
N ASP A 69 13.55 17.95 10.02
CA ASP A 69 13.32 19.40 9.93
C ASP A 69 12.41 19.96 11.04
N GLY A 70 11.83 19.10 11.88
CA GLY A 70 10.94 19.47 12.98
C GLY A 70 9.53 19.84 12.53
N ILE A 71 9.17 19.61 11.27
CA ILE A 71 7.92 20.07 10.66
C ILE A 71 6.90 18.93 10.61
N ILE A 72 5.70 19.15 11.14
CA ILE A 72 4.64 18.14 11.08
C ILE A 72 4.05 18.02 9.66
N LEU A 73 3.56 16.82 9.31
CA LEU A 73 2.93 16.50 8.02
C LEU A 73 1.90 17.56 7.60
N LYS A 74 1.10 18.00 8.57
CA LYS A 74 0.06 18.99 8.33
C LYS A 74 0.58 20.33 7.81
N HIS A 75 1.75 20.75 8.27
CA HIS A 75 2.38 21.97 7.78
C HIS A 75 2.76 21.80 6.30
N TYR A 76 3.36 20.66 5.92
CA TYR A 76 3.73 20.39 4.51
C TYR A 76 2.52 20.47 3.58
N VAL A 77 1.38 19.92 4.02
CA VAL A 77 0.13 20.04 3.28
C VAL A 77 -0.29 21.51 3.23
N ALA A 78 -0.25 22.24 4.34
CA ALA A 78 -0.70 23.63 4.43
C ALA A 78 0.08 24.61 3.53
N VAL A 79 1.39 24.42 3.34
CA VAL A 79 2.19 25.31 2.47
C VAL A 79 2.25 24.88 1.01
N TRP A 80 1.80 23.66 0.70
CA TRP A 80 1.77 23.19 -0.68
C TRP A 80 0.95 24.14 -1.55
N ASN A 81 1.58 24.65 -2.59
CA ASN A 81 0.97 25.50 -3.58
C ASN A 81 0.90 24.69 -4.88
N ASN A 82 -0.31 24.44 -5.39
CA ASN A 82 -0.60 23.62 -6.57
C ASN A 82 -0.05 24.25 -7.87
N THR A 83 1.26 24.41 -7.95
CA THR A 83 2.00 24.99 -9.07
C THR A 83 2.53 23.87 -9.97
N THR A 84 3.04 24.22 -11.15
CA THR A 84 3.66 23.27 -12.08
C THR A 84 4.84 22.50 -11.49
N THR A 85 5.48 23.03 -10.45
CA THR A 85 6.61 22.41 -9.75
C THR A 85 6.20 21.70 -8.45
N ASN A 86 4.91 21.79 -8.06
CA ASN A 86 4.38 21.27 -6.78
C ASN A 86 5.27 21.61 -5.59
N GLU A 87 5.73 22.86 -5.59
CA GLU A 87 6.71 23.36 -4.66
C GLU A 87 6.15 23.41 -3.24
N ILE A 88 6.77 22.63 -2.35
CA ILE A 88 6.64 22.78 -0.89
C ILE A 88 7.93 23.44 -0.42
N ILE A 89 7.92 24.77 -0.42
CA ILE A 89 9.08 25.60 -0.04
C ILE A 89 8.90 26.09 1.39
N TYR A 90 9.86 25.73 2.23
CA TYR A 90 10.06 26.37 3.52
C TYR A 90 11.24 27.33 3.46
N ASP A 91 11.14 28.36 4.29
CA ASP A 91 12.03 29.51 4.40
C ASP A 91 13.51 29.21 4.08
N THR A 92 14.06 30.01 3.17
CA THR A 92 15.37 29.85 2.51
C THR A 92 16.56 30.07 3.47
N ILE A 93 16.29 30.34 4.75
CA ILE A 93 17.27 30.87 5.70
C ILE A 93 18.02 29.77 6.46
N LEU A 94 17.45 28.55 6.58
CA LEU A 94 18.10 27.40 7.26
C LEU A 94 18.57 26.30 6.30
N PHE A 95 18.01 26.25 5.10
CA PHE A 95 18.33 25.23 4.10
C PHE A 95 18.73 25.94 2.81
N GLY A 96 20.03 26.18 2.67
CA GLY A 96 20.60 26.83 1.49
C GLY A 96 20.03 26.22 0.20
N ASN A 97 19.71 27.10 -0.75
CA ASN A 97 19.28 26.82 -2.13
C ASN A 97 19.41 25.34 -2.52
N SER A 98 18.37 24.56 -2.26
CA SER A 98 18.25 23.22 -2.81
C SER A 98 16.85 23.10 -3.38
N SER A 99 16.76 23.54 -4.63
CA SER A 99 15.74 23.14 -5.61
C SER A 99 15.25 21.71 -5.32
N GLY A 100 14.09 21.58 -4.68
CA GLY A 100 13.55 20.30 -4.26
C GLY A 100 12.42 20.45 -3.24
N ASN A 101 11.48 19.51 -3.26
CA ASN A 101 10.35 19.45 -2.34
C ASN A 101 10.84 18.97 -0.95
N ALA A 102 10.64 19.78 0.11
CA ALA A 102 11.11 19.45 1.46
C ALA A 102 10.51 18.13 1.99
N LEU A 103 9.23 17.88 1.70
CA LEU A 103 8.54 16.63 2.07
C LEU A 103 9.19 15.40 1.40
N ASN A 104 9.65 15.55 0.15
CA ASN A 104 10.37 14.48 -0.56
C ASN A 104 11.67 14.13 0.16
N ARG A 105 12.40 15.14 0.63
CA ARG A 105 13.64 14.93 1.39
C ARG A 105 13.38 14.20 2.70
N SER A 106 12.39 14.64 3.48
CA SER A 106 12.08 13.99 4.75
C SER A 106 11.61 12.55 4.58
N LEU A 107 10.77 12.28 3.59
CA LEU A 107 10.37 10.90 3.26
C LEU A 107 11.57 10.06 2.81
N SER A 108 12.49 10.62 2.01
CA SER A 108 13.69 9.90 1.59
C SER A 108 14.63 9.53 2.75
N TYR A 109 14.56 10.24 3.88
CA TYR A 109 15.33 9.89 5.07
C TYR A 109 14.60 8.94 6.02
N LEU A 110 13.27 8.91 6.00
CA LEU A 110 12.46 7.99 6.81
C LEU A 110 12.32 6.61 6.17
N LEU A 111 12.37 6.56 4.84
CA LEU A 111 12.20 5.34 4.06
C LEU A 111 13.56 4.67 3.80
N PRO A 112 13.60 3.33 3.66
CA PRO A 112 14.80 2.62 3.25
C PRO A 112 15.29 3.01 1.84
N ASP A 113 16.60 2.92 1.61
CA ASP A 113 17.24 3.28 0.33
C ASP A 113 16.76 2.42 -0.87
N ASP A 114 16.27 1.20 -0.61
CA ASP A 114 15.76 0.24 -1.60
C ASP A 114 14.26 0.41 -1.91
N VAL A 115 13.64 1.46 -1.39
CA VAL A 115 12.23 1.77 -1.58
C VAL A 115 12.07 3.09 -2.35
N LEU A 116 11.43 3.02 -3.50
CA LEU A 116 10.93 4.19 -4.20
C LEU A 116 9.51 4.51 -3.75
N PHE A 117 9.14 5.78 -3.89
CA PHE A 117 7.84 6.25 -3.46
C PHE A 117 7.30 7.41 -4.29
N ASN A 118 5.98 7.47 -4.40
CA ASN A 118 5.22 8.61 -4.90
C ASN A 118 4.27 9.10 -3.81
N LEU A 119 3.94 10.39 -3.87
CA LEU A 119 3.00 10.98 -2.93
C LEU A 119 1.94 11.79 -3.66
N ASP A 120 0.68 11.50 -3.34
CA ASP A 120 -0.49 12.22 -3.82
C ASP A 120 -1.21 12.91 -2.66
N PHE A 121 -1.72 14.12 -2.93
CA PHE A 121 -2.76 14.74 -2.12
C PHE A 121 -4.11 14.54 -2.79
N ILE A 122 -5.05 14.02 -2.02
CA ILE A 122 -6.42 13.77 -2.47
C ILE A 122 -7.35 14.57 -1.58
N TYR A 123 -8.19 15.41 -2.18
CA TYR A 123 -9.09 16.29 -1.44
C TYR A 123 -10.29 16.64 -2.31
N VAL A 124 -11.38 17.06 -1.68
CA VAL A 124 -12.54 17.58 -2.39
C VAL A 124 -12.30 19.05 -2.70
N ASN A 125 -12.48 19.46 -3.95
CA ASN A 125 -12.34 20.86 -4.33
C ASN A 125 -13.72 21.53 -4.47
N ASP A 126 -14.10 22.26 -3.43
CA ASP A 126 -15.41 22.94 -3.35
C ASP A 126 -15.53 24.12 -4.33
N SER A 127 -14.43 24.57 -4.94
CA SER A 127 -14.44 25.73 -5.84
C SER A 127 -14.98 25.42 -7.24
N THR A 128 -14.98 24.15 -7.67
CA THR A 128 -15.30 23.80 -9.07
C THR A 128 -16.45 22.82 -9.23
N THR A 129 -16.65 21.83 -8.35
CA THR A 129 -17.71 20.79 -8.57
C THR A 129 -17.97 19.80 -7.42
N ASP A 130 -17.49 20.03 -6.19
CA ASP A 130 -17.44 19.00 -5.12
C ASP A 130 -16.74 17.69 -5.57
N GLU A 131 -15.85 17.79 -6.56
CA GLU A 131 -15.16 16.66 -7.15
C GLU A 131 -13.89 16.31 -6.35
N VAL A 132 -13.67 15.00 -6.18
CA VAL A 132 -12.43 14.48 -5.60
C VAL A 132 -11.28 14.78 -6.56
N THR A 133 -10.40 15.66 -6.13
CA THR A 133 -9.19 16.07 -6.84
C THR A 133 -8.01 15.26 -6.33
N VAL A 134 -7.24 14.66 -7.25
CA VAL A 134 -5.99 13.96 -6.96
C VAL A 134 -4.84 14.76 -7.56
N ARG A 135 -3.83 15.09 -6.75
CA ARG A 135 -2.64 15.82 -7.18
C ARG A 135 -1.38 15.09 -6.77
N ARG A 136 -0.56 14.74 -7.77
CA ARG A 136 0.78 14.20 -7.58
C ARG A 136 1.68 15.29 -7.04
N VAL A 137 2.18 15.12 -5.82
CA VAL A 137 3.08 16.08 -5.14
C VAL A 137 4.53 15.66 -5.31
N ILE A 138 4.80 14.35 -5.22
CA ILE A 138 6.12 13.76 -5.39
C ILE A 138 6.02 12.64 -6.41
N ASP A 139 6.83 12.74 -7.45
CA ASP A 139 6.93 11.76 -8.53
C ASP A 139 8.37 11.29 -8.68
N ASN A 140 8.63 10.05 -8.24
CA ASN A 140 9.91 9.38 -8.36
C ASN A 140 9.85 8.20 -9.36
N GLY A 141 8.84 8.16 -10.24
CA GLY A 141 8.71 7.15 -11.29
C GLY A 141 7.40 6.34 -11.23
N GLU A 142 7.33 5.29 -12.04
CA GLU A 142 6.15 4.44 -12.15
C GLU A 142 6.16 3.34 -11.07
N PRO A 143 5.08 3.17 -10.29
CA PRO A 143 4.99 2.10 -9.31
C PRO A 143 5.08 0.70 -9.93
N GLY A 144 5.81 -0.20 -9.27
CA GLY A 144 5.90 -1.61 -9.65
C GLY A 144 4.61 -2.41 -9.39
N ALA A 145 4.58 -3.68 -9.82
CA ALA A 145 3.44 -4.58 -9.56
C ALA A 145 3.21 -4.83 -8.06
N ASP A 146 4.27 -4.76 -7.26
CA ASP A 146 4.27 -4.97 -5.81
C ASP A 146 4.15 -3.64 -5.04
N ALA A 147 3.56 -2.61 -5.68
CA ALA A 147 3.37 -1.32 -5.05
C ALA A 147 2.30 -1.36 -3.97
N VAL A 148 2.62 -0.76 -2.82
CA VAL A 148 1.77 -0.72 -1.63
C VAL A 148 1.40 0.72 -1.31
N VAL A 149 0.17 0.93 -0.84
CA VAL A 149 -0.36 2.26 -0.55
C VAL A 149 -0.59 2.46 0.95
N SER A 150 0.01 3.50 1.51
CA SER A 150 -0.22 4.01 2.86
C SER A 150 -0.91 5.37 2.84
N ARG A 151 -1.73 5.64 3.86
CA ARG A 151 -2.65 6.78 3.87
C ARG A 151 -2.67 7.46 5.23
N ARG A 152 -2.70 8.78 5.23
CA ARG A 152 -2.92 9.60 6.43
C ARG A 152 -3.85 10.75 6.09
N LEU A 153 -4.82 11.02 6.96
CA LEU A 153 -5.71 12.16 6.80
C LEU A 153 -5.14 13.38 7.53
N VAL A 154 -5.18 14.51 6.87
CA VAL A 154 -4.75 15.81 7.38
C VAL A 154 -5.90 16.79 7.21
N THR A 155 -6.28 17.49 8.28
CA THR A 155 -7.34 18.50 8.25
C THR A 155 -6.74 19.89 8.37
N LEU A 156 -7.03 20.77 7.42
CA LEU A 156 -6.61 22.16 7.39
C LEU A 156 -7.74 23.08 7.88
N PHE A 157 -7.39 24.08 8.70
CA PHE A 157 -8.32 25.11 9.15
C PHE A 157 -7.93 26.48 8.62
N ALA A 158 -8.91 27.33 8.27
CA ALA A 158 -8.63 28.66 7.73
C ALA A 158 -7.89 29.60 8.71
N ASN A 159 -7.99 29.34 10.01
CA ASN A 159 -7.34 30.09 11.09
C ASN A 159 -6.35 29.23 11.89
N GLU A 160 -5.68 28.30 11.22
CA GLU A 160 -4.65 27.44 11.80
C GLU A 160 -3.62 28.25 12.61
N SER A 161 -3.44 27.88 13.89
CA SER A 161 -2.40 28.47 14.72
C SER A 161 -1.08 27.72 14.52
N GLY A 162 -0.07 28.37 13.96
CA GLY A 162 1.29 27.82 13.88
C GLY A 162 1.95 27.98 12.52
N TYR A 163 1.17 28.01 11.44
CA TYR A 163 1.68 28.20 10.08
C TYR A 163 0.60 28.75 9.13
N PRO A 164 0.99 29.60 8.15
CA PRO A 164 0.07 30.14 7.18
C PRO A 164 -0.31 29.10 6.11
N LEU A 165 -1.58 29.11 5.68
CA LEU A 165 -2.01 28.39 4.49
C LEU A 165 -1.39 29.01 3.23
N SER A 166 -1.08 28.17 2.25
CA SER A 166 -0.63 28.62 0.93
C SER A 166 -1.72 29.41 0.20
N ALA A 167 -1.33 30.15 -0.84
CA ALA A 167 -2.29 30.89 -1.67
C ALA A 167 -3.36 29.97 -2.30
N TYR A 168 -3.01 28.71 -2.59
CA TYR A 168 -3.95 27.72 -3.09
C TYR A 168 -5.03 27.42 -2.05
N TRP A 169 -4.62 27.00 -0.85
CA TRP A 169 -5.54 26.65 0.22
C TRP A 169 -6.34 27.83 0.75
N ASN A 170 -5.77 29.03 0.76
CA ASN A 170 -6.50 30.23 1.20
C ASN A 170 -7.71 30.57 0.30
N SER A 171 -7.77 30.00 -0.91
CA SER A 171 -8.92 30.12 -1.80
C SER A 171 -9.97 29.00 -1.67
N THR A 172 -9.64 27.91 -0.97
CA THR A 172 -10.49 26.71 -0.86
C THR A 172 -10.87 26.36 0.57
N VAL A 173 -10.09 26.75 1.58
CA VAL A 173 -10.36 26.46 3.00
C VAL A 173 -11.09 27.64 3.63
N PHE A 174 -12.29 27.40 4.16
CA PHE A 174 -13.13 28.43 4.78
C PHE A 174 -13.24 28.26 6.30
N LEU A 175 -13.63 29.33 7.00
CA LEU A 175 -13.64 29.35 8.47
C LEU A 175 -14.60 28.30 9.09
N ASN A 176 -15.69 27.99 8.41
CA ASN A 176 -16.70 27.02 8.83
C ASN A 176 -16.59 25.69 8.09
N ASP A 177 -15.63 25.56 7.17
CA ASP A 177 -15.50 24.40 6.30
C ASP A 177 -14.02 23.97 6.22
N PRO A 178 -13.57 23.12 7.15
CA PRO A 178 -12.20 22.66 7.17
C PRO A 178 -11.94 21.68 6.03
N GLN A 179 -10.84 21.88 5.33
CA GLN A 179 -10.46 21.00 4.25
C GLN A 179 -9.80 19.74 4.79
N VAL A 180 -10.32 18.57 4.43
CA VAL A 180 -9.64 17.30 4.66
C VAL A 180 -8.84 16.92 3.41
N VAL A 181 -7.58 16.57 3.62
CA VAL A 181 -6.64 16.11 2.60
C VAL A 181 -6.15 14.72 3.00
N GLU A 182 -6.38 13.72 2.15
CA GLU A 182 -5.71 12.42 2.24
C GLU A 182 -4.33 12.54 1.61
N VAL A 183 -3.32 12.31 2.44
CA VAL A 183 -1.94 12.10 2.03
C VAL A 183 -1.79 10.62 1.71
N ARG A 184 -1.62 10.32 0.42
CA ARG A 184 -1.47 8.95 -0.09
C ARG A 184 -0.04 8.72 -0.53
N LEU A 185 0.66 7.87 0.20
CA LEU A 185 2.03 7.42 -0.08
C LEU A 185 1.97 6.08 -0.81
N THR A 186 2.51 6.00 -2.01
CA THR A 186 2.63 4.76 -2.79
C THR A 186 4.09 4.34 -2.78
N LEU A 187 4.40 3.13 -2.36
CA LEU A 187 5.75 2.61 -2.12
C LEU A 187 5.98 1.36 -2.94
N TRP A 188 7.17 1.17 -3.49
CA TRP A 188 7.57 -0.07 -4.15
C TRP A 188 9.07 -0.29 -4.02
N GLN A 189 9.50 -1.54 -4.06
CA GLN A 189 10.92 -1.88 -4.05
C GLN A 189 11.54 -1.79 -5.44
N VAL A 190 12.85 -1.53 -5.49
CA VAL A 190 13.66 -1.42 -6.72
C VAL A 190 14.78 -2.44 -6.79
#